data_AF-A0A371D128-F1
#
_entry.id   AF-A0A371D128-F1
#
_cell.length_a   1.000
_cell.length_b   1.000
_cell.length_c   1.000
_cell.angle_alpha   90.00
_cell.angle_beta   90.00
_cell.angle_gamma   90.00
#
_symmetry.space_group_name_H-M   'P 1'
#
loop_
_entity.id
_entity.type
_entity.pdbx_description
1 polymer ?
#
loop_
_entity_poly.entity_id
_entity_poly.type
_entity_poly.pdbx_seq_one_letter_code
_entity_poly.pdbx_strand_id
1 'polypeptide(L)'
;MGRAPKYLTLQDKLQARQAAKRRYAASDRGKDVKSIQNARAYVHRTAKTVNHRREASVTMVDQHPQGDIPAHLVALAQLPLSSSRLFDEALTSADALDESDLGVWNLRPPYHTLPAHQENDTERRFTQRLVEVMHGKRFRELRADGEDRVRRIDTVGLQEMVEGLEERVAELLVVCHDDAPEAIASAKLPGSGDGQSLPPRNRRQDPFWDKRLERPDVYSEVSYSSS
;
A
#
# COMPACT_ATOMS: atom_id res chain seq x y z
N MET A 1 -52.81 -29.14 -37.31
CA MET A 1 -51.91 -28.00 -37.62
C MET A 1 -50.63 -28.16 -36.79
N GLY A 2 -49.62 -28.85 -37.33
CA GLY A 2 -48.35 -29.09 -36.62
C GLY A 2 -47.45 -27.85 -36.63
N ARG A 3 -46.77 -27.56 -35.50
CA ARG A 3 -45.78 -26.47 -35.45
C ARG A 3 -44.49 -26.91 -36.14
N ALA A 4 -44.06 -26.17 -37.16
CA ALA A 4 -42.78 -26.40 -37.80
C ALA A 4 -41.61 -26.10 -36.84
N PRO A 5 -40.48 -26.81 -36.95
CA PRO A 5 -39.30 -26.56 -36.14
C PRO A 5 -38.70 -25.19 -36.45
N LYS A 6 -38.36 -24.44 -35.40
CA LYS A 6 -37.84 -23.06 -35.48
C LYS A 6 -36.47 -22.96 -36.19
N TYR A 7 -35.71 -24.04 -36.19
CA TYR A 7 -34.40 -24.15 -36.85
C TYR A 7 -34.32 -25.51 -37.54
N LEU A 8 -33.89 -25.54 -38.80
CA LEU A 8 -33.80 -26.74 -39.61
C LEU A 8 -32.47 -27.48 -39.40
N THR A 9 -31.40 -26.73 -39.11
CA THR A 9 -30.07 -27.30 -38.84
C THR A 9 -29.51 -26.83 -37.48
N LEU A 10 -28.54 -27.59 -36.95
CA LEU A 10 -27.80 -27.21 -35.75
C LEU A 10 -27.00 -25.90 -35.96
N GLN A 11 -26.49 -25.70 -37.18
CA GLN A 11 -25.75 -24.49 -37.55
C GLN A 11 -26.65 -23.25 -37.50
N ASP A 12 -27.88 -23.34 -38.01
CA ASP A 12 -28.87 -22.26 -37.93
C ASP A 12 -29.19 -21.90 -36.47
N LYS A 13 -29.30 -22.91 -35.61
CA LYS A 13 -29.54 -22.71 -34.17
C LYS A 13 -28.38 -21.98 -33.51
N LEU A 14 -27.13 -22.32 -33.83
CA LEU A 14 -25.94 -21.66 -33.29
C LEU A 14 -25.83 -20.21 -33.80
N GLN A 15 -26.03 -20.00 -35.10
CA GLN A 15 -26.01 -18.67 -35.70
C GLN A 15 -27.11 -17.77 -35.11
N ALA A 16 -28.33 -18.28 -34.97
CA ALA A 16 -29.43 -17.56 -34.33
C ALA A 16 -29.11 -17.21 -32.86
N ARG A 17 -28.49 -18.13 -32.12
CA ARG A 17 -28.04 -17.85 -30.74
C ARG A 17 -26.95 -16.77 -30.70
N GLN A 18 -25.99 -16.80 -31.61
CA GLN A 18 -24.95 -15.77 -31.70
C GLN A 18 -25.53 -14.41 -32.09
N ALA A 19 -26.43 -14.37 -33.08
CA ALA A 19 -27.12 -13.16 -33.49
C ALA A 19 -27.96 -12.55 -32.35
N ALA A 20 -28.70 -13.39 -31.61
CA ALA A 20 -29.45 -12.96 -30.43
C ALA A 20 -28.53 -12.39 -29.34
N LYS A 21 -27.39 -13.04 -29.07
CA LYS A 21 -26.37 -12.51 -28.14
C LYS A 21 -25.83 -11.14 -28.58
N ARG A 22 -25.51 -10.98 -29.87
CA ARG A 22 -25.01 -9.70 -30.42
C ARG A 22 -26.07 -8.60 -30.31
N ARG A 23 -27.33 -8.90 -30.66
CA ARG A 23 -28.46 -7.96 -30.51
C ARG A 23 -28.68 -7.55 -29.05
N TYR A 24 -28.65 -8.51 -28.13
CA TYR A 24 -28.74 -8.21 -26.70
C TYR A 24 -27.58 -7.35 -26.22
N ALA A 25 -26.33 -7.68 -26.60
CA ALA A 25 -25.15 -6.90 -26.23
C ALA A 25 -25.17 -5.46 -26.79
N ALA A 26 -25.81 -5.24 -27.95
CA ALA A 26 -25.98 -3.92 -28.55
C ALA A 26 -27.16 -3.13 -27.97
N SER A 27 -28.14 -3.80 -27.37
CA SER A 27 -29.28 -3.15 -26.71
C SER A 27 -28.85 -2.36 -25.47
N ASP A 28 -29.61 -1.33 -25.10
CA ASP A 28 -29.27 -0.48 -23.95
C ASP A 28 -29.26 -1.26 -22.64
N ARG A 29 -30.21 -2.19 -22.46
CA ARG A 29 -30.19 -3.14 -21.33
C ARG A 29 -28.92 -3.99 -21.29
N GLY A 30 -28.39 -4.39 -22.44
CA GLY A 30 -27.12 -5.12 -22.52
C GLY A 30 -25.92 -4.26 -22.13
N LYS A 31 -25.91 -2.98 -22.55
CA LYS A 31 -24.88 -2.01 -22.16
C LYS A 31 -24.92 -1.72 -20.66
N ASP A 32 -26.10 -1.55 -20.08
CA ASP A 32 -26.29 -1.29 -18.64
C ASP A 32 -25.77 -2.45 -17.80
N VAL A 33 -26.13 -3.69 -18.15
CA VAL A 33 -25.64 -4.88 -17.45
C VAL A 33 -24.11 -4.98 -17.54
N LYS A 34 -23.53 -4.69 -18.71
CA LYS A 34 -22.07 -4.67 -18.89
C LYS A 34 -21.41 -3.56 -18.08
N SER A 35 -22.03 -2.37 -18.02
CA SER A 35 -21.56 -1.25 -17.21
C SER A 35 -21.57 -1.60 -15.73
N ILE A 36 -22.66 -2.17 -15.21
CA ILE A 36 -22.78 -2.63 -13.82
C ILE A 36 -21.74 -3.71 -13.52
N GLN A 37 -21.54 -4.68 -14.42
CA GLN A 37 -20.54 -5.72 -14.25
C GLN A 37 -19.11 -5.14 -14.24
N ASN A 38 -18.81 -4.21 -15.15
CA ASN A 38 -17.53 -3.50 -15.19
C ASN A 38 -17.32 -2.65 -13.94
N ALA A 39 -18.36 -1.96 -13.46
CA ALA A 39 -18.31 -1.17 -12.22
C ALA A 39 -18.04 -2.08 -11.01
N ARG A 40 -18.73 -3.23 -10.90
CA ARG A 40 -18.45 -4.22 -9.85
C ARG A 40 -17.03 -4.78 -9.96
N ALA A 41 -16.56 -5.08 -11.16
CA ALA A 41 -15.20 -5.56 -11.38
C ALA A 41 -14.15 -4.47 -11.03
N TYR A 42 -14.45 -3.21 -11.32
CA TYR A 42 -13.63 -2.06 -10.95
C TYR A 42 -13.58 -1.91 -9.44
N VAL A 43 -14.73 -1.90 -8.75
CA VAL A 43 -14.83 -1.85 -7.28
C VAL A 43 -14.09 -3.02 -6.65
N HIS A 44 -14.18 -4.23 -7.19
CA HIS A 44 -13.46 -5.38 -6.66
C HIS A 44 -11.93 -5.28 -6.89
N ARG A 45 -11.49 -4.71 -8.01
CA ARG A 45 -10.06 -4.43 -8.25
C ARG A 45 -9.55 -3.32 -7.34
N THR A 46 -10.32 -2.24 -7.18
CA THR A 46 -9.93 -1.12 -6.31
C THR A 46 -9.95 -1.55 -4.84
N ALA A 47 -10.95 -2.30 -4.38
CA ALA A 47 -10.99 -2.86 -3.04
C ALA A 47 -9.81 -3.82 -2.78
N LYS A 48 -9.45 -4.67 -3.75
CA LYS A 48 -8.23 -5.49 -3.66
C LYS A 48 -6.96 -4.66 -3.60
N THR A 49 -6.86 -3.59 -4.39
CA THR A 49 -5.70 -2.69 -4.35
C THR A 49 -5.65 -1.85 -3.08
N VAL A 50 -6.79 -1.49 -2.48
CA VAL A 50 -6.86 -0.75 -1.21
C VAL A 50 -6.50 -1.66 -0.04
N ASN A 51 -6.93 -2.93 -0.05
CA ASN A 51 -6.51 -3.90 0.97
C ASN A 51 -5.04 -4.26 0.82
N HIS A 52 -4.53 -4.49 -0.40
CA HIS A 52 -3.08 -4.63 -0.62
C HIS A 52 -2.30 -3.35 -0.32
N ARG A 53 -2.88 -2.15 -0.44
CA ARG A 53 -2.22 -0.88 -0.08
C ARG A 53 -2.27 -0.59 1.42
N ARG A 54 -3.29 -1.03 2.15
CA ARG A 54 -3.37 -0.97 3.63
C ARG A 54 -2.40 -1.99 4.26
N GLU A 55 -2.24 -3.17 3.67
CA GLU A 55 -1.20 -4.14 4.07
C GLU A 55 0.21 -3.67 3.63
N ALA A 56 0.36 -3.09 2.43
CA ALA A 56 1.64 -2.56 1.95
C ALA A 56 2.07 -1.23 2.62
N SER A 57 1.22 -0.57 3.39
CA SER A 57 1.64 0.54 4.27
C SER A 57 2.26 0.07 5.59
N VAL A 58 2.20 -1.23 5.91
CA VAL A 58 2.86 -1.83 7.09
C VAL A 58 3.95 -2.83 6.70
N THR A 59 4.00 -3.28 5.45
CA THR A 59 5.13 -4.05 4.91
C THR A 59 5.58 -3.50 3.56
N MET A 60 6.28 -2.36 3.56
CA MET A 60 7.32 -2.07 2.55
C MET A 60 8.56 -2.90 2.88
N VAL A 61 8.36 -4.21 2.97
CA VAL A 61 9.38 -5.24 3.12
C VAL A 61 9.00 -6.31 2.10
N ASP A 62 9.84 -6.43 1.07
CA ASP A 62 10.09 -7.68 0.35
C ASP A 62 9.16 -8.20 -0.76
N GLN A 63 8.59 -7.35 -1.62
CA GLN A 63 8.17 -7.83 -2.96
C GLN A 63 8.52 -6.86 -4.10
N HIS A 64 9.77 -6.41 -4.14
CA HIS A 64 10.41 -6.17 -5.44
C HIS A 64 10.95 -7.53 -5.92
N PRO A 65 10.79 -7.94 -7.18
CA PRO A 65 11.61 -9.02 -7.69
C PRO A 65 13.06 -8.63 -7.41
N GLN A 66 13.81 -9.50 -6.72
CA GLN A 66 15.22 -9.35 -6.37
C GLN A 66 16.09 -9.35 -7.64
N GLY A 67 15.83 -8.44 -8.58
CA GLY A 67 16.88 -7.96 -9.46
C GLY A 67 17.76 -7.11 -8.57
N ASP A 68 18.98 -7.58 -8.32
CA ASP A 68 20.00 -6.82 -7.62
C ASP A 68 19.95 -5.38 -8.12
N ILE A 69 19.52 -4.45 -7.26
CA ILE A 69 19.59 -3.03 -7.58
C ILE A 69 21.07 -2.80 -7.86
N PRO A 70 21.44 -2.43 -9.10
CA PRO A 70 22.83 -2.36 -9.48
C PRO A 70 23.61 -1.53 -8.45
N ALA A 71 24.73 -2.05 -7.95
CA ALA A 71 25.47 -1.44 -6.85
C ALA A 71 25.80 0.05 -7.10
N HIS A 72 25.96 0.44 -8.37
CA HIS A 72 26.17 1.83 -8.77
C HIS A 72 24.95 2.72 -8.45
N LEU A 73 23.71 2.23 -8.59
CA LEU A 73 22.51 2.97 -8.21
C LEU A 73 22.40 3.11 -6.69
N VAL A 74 22.77 2.08 -5.95
CA VAL A 74 22.83 2.14 -4.47
C VAL A 74 23.86 3.17 -4.02
N ALA A 75 25.05 3.18 -4.63
CA ALA A 75 26.09 4.16 -4.34
C ALA A 75 25.62 5.60 -4.67
N LEU A 76 24.93 5.79 -5.79
CA LEU A 76 24.36 7.10 -6.14
C LEU A 76 23.26 7.54 -5.16
N ALA A 77 22.44 6.62 -4.67
CA ALA A 77 21.40 6.92 -3.69
C ALA A 77 21.98 7.23 -2.29
N GLN A 78 23.18 6.75 -1.99
CA GLN A 78 23.91 7.03 -0.75
C GLN A 78 24.71 8.33 -0.79
N LEU A 79 24.80 8.98 -1.95
CA LEU A 79 25.47 10.28 -2.03
C LEU A 79 24.73 11.28 -1.12
N PRO A 80 25.47 12.05 -0.30
CA PRO A 80 24.85 13.08 0.52
C PRO A 80 24.11 14.06 -0.40
N LEU A 81 22.90 14.43 0.02
CA LEU A 81 22.14 15.47 -0.64
C LEU A 81 22.97 16.76 -0.68
N SER A 82 22.87 17.50 -1.78
CA SER A 82 23.58 18.77 -1.93
C SER A 82 23.16 19.73 -0.83
N SER A 83 24.08 20.15 0.04
CA SER A 83 23.87 21.26 0.99
C SER A 83 24.10 22.62 0.32
N SER A 84 23.72 22.74 -0.95
CA SER A 84 23.88 23.97 -1.70
C SER A 84 22.78 24.95 -1.31
N ARG A 85 23.11 26.25 -1.35
CA ARG A 85 22.14 27.31 -1.07
C ARG A 85 20.87 27.20 -1.94
N LEU A 86 21.02 26.84 -3.21
CA LEU A 86 19.88 26.71 -4.13
C LEU A 86 18.99 25.52 -3.77
N PHE A 87 19.58 24.41 -3.34
CA PHE A 87 18.83 23.27 -2.83
C PHE A 87 18.01 23.68 -1.60
N ASP A 88 18.63 24.38 -0.64
CA ASP A 88 17.96 24.81 0.59
C ASP A 88 16.84 25.84 0.32
N GLU A 89 17.08 26.80 -0.58
CA GLU A 89 16.06 27.77 -1.03
C GLU A 89 14.88 27.06 -1.71
N ALA A 90 15.16 26.14 -2.65
CA ALA A 90 14.13 25.34 -3.31
C ALA A 90 13.38 24.42 -2.33
N LEU A 91 14.07 23.90 -1.31
CA LEU A 91 13.47 23.04 -0.30
C LEU A 91 12.46 23.80 0.59
N THR A 92 12.72 25.07 0.85
CA THR A 92 11.94 25.88 1.81
C THR A 92 10.76 26.60 1.17
N SER A 93 10.89 27.15 -0.04
CA SER A 93 9.81 27.89 -0.70
C SER A 93 9.87 27.82 -2.22
N ALA A 94 8.69 27.69 -2.85
CA ALA A 94 8.54 27.82 -4.29
C ALA A 94 8.67 29.28 -4.78
N ASP A 95 8.43 30.26 -3.90
CA ASP A 95 8.51 31.68 -4.26
C ASP A 95 9.95 32.22 -4.24
N ALA A 96 10.89 31.44 -3.67
CA ALA A 96 12.29 31.84 -3.57
C ALA A 96 13.04 31.73 -4.91
N LEU A 97 12.54 30.91 -5.83
CA LEU A 97 13.16 30.62 -7.12
C LEU A 97 12.09 30.60 -8.21
N ASP A 98 12.46 31.01 -9.43
CA ASP A 98 11.55 30.89 -10.57
C ASP A 98 11.47 29.43 -11.04
N GLU A 99 10.40 28.76 -10.61
CA GLU A 99 10.11 27.36 -10.92
C GLU A 99 9.18 27.18 -12.13
N SER A 100 8.81 28.24 -12.84
CA SER A 100 7.78 28.23 -13.89
C SER A 100 8.08 27.24 -15.02
N ASP A 101 9.35 27.17 -15.45
CA ASP A 101 9.79 26.30 -16.53
C ASP A 101 10.12 24.87 -16.07
N LEU A 102 10.14 24.58 -14.76
CA LEU A 102 10.44 23.24 -14.25
C LEU A 102 9.36 22.22 -14.65
N GLY A 103 8.14 22.67 -14.93
CA GLY A 103 7.04 21.81 -15.37
C GLY A 103 7.33 21.09 -16.69
N VAL A 104 8.11 21.70 -17.58
CA VAL A 104 8.49 21.11 -18.87
C VAL A 104 9.34 19.85 -18.69
N TRP A 105 10.14 19.79 -17.62
CA TRP A 105 11.02 18.66 -17.31
C TRP A 105 10.27 17.44 -16.75
N ASN A 106 9.01 17.62 -16.35
CA ASN A 106 8.14 16.51 -15.96
C ASN A 106 7.48 15.81 -17.16
N LEU A 107 7.61 16.37 -18.37
CA LEU A 107 7.04 15.79 -19.59
C LEU A 107 7.93 14.67 -20.15
N ARG A 108 7.33 13.77 -20.93
CA ARG A 108 8.07 12.67 -21.59
C ARG A 108 8.98 13.25 -22.69
N PRO A 109 10.23 12.78 -22.84
CA PRO A 109 11.07 13.15 -23.96
C PRO A 109 10.38 12.89 -25.31
N PRO A 110 10.66 13.70 -26.36
CA PRO A 110 11.74 14.69 -26.44
C PRO A 110 11.34 16.08 -25.90
N TYR A 111 12.27 16.74 -25.19
CA TYR A 111 12.09 18.12 -24.74
C TYR A 111 12.28 19.08 -25.91
N HIS A 112 11.24 19.25 -26.72
CA HIS A 112 11.28 20.02 -27.97
C HIS A 112 11.54 21.53 -27.80
N THR A 113 11.56 22.02 -26.56
CA THR A 113 11.73 23.45 -26.22
C THR A 113 13.12 23.79 -25.68
N LEU A 114 14.01 22.82 -25.50
CA LEU A 114 15.36 23.11 -25.04
C LEU A 114 16.23 23.53 -26.25
N PRO A 115 16.80 24.75 -26.26
CA PRO A 115 17.76 25.14 -27.28
C PRO A 115 18.91 24.12 -27.29
N ALA A 116 19.35 23.68 -28.47
CA ALA A 116 20.50 22.80 -28.58
C ALA A 116 21.72 23.49 -27.97
N HIS A 117 22.16 23.02 -26.80
CA HIS A 117 23.26 23.64 -26.08
C HIS A 117 24.60 22.98 -26.48
N GLN A 118 25.62 23.81 -26.68
CA GLN A 118 27.00 23.38 -26.83
C GLN A 118 27.63 23.37 -25.43
N GLU A 119 28.08 22.20 -24.97
CA GLU A 119 28.63 21.99 -23.62
C GLU A 119 29.78 22.94 -23.28
N ASN A 120 29.43 24.09 -22.72
CA ASN A 120 30.35 25.06 -22.15
C ASN A 120 30.38 24.89 -20.61
N ASP A 121 31.45 25.33 -19.95
CA ASP A 121 31.54 25.26 -18.47
C ASP A 121 30.42 26.03 -17.75
N THR A 122 29.89 27.08 -18.40
CA THR A 122 28.71 27.80 -17.95
C THR A 122 27.46 26.92 -17.97
N GLU A 123 27.32 26.08 -18.99
CA GLU A 123 26.22 25.14 -19.11
C GLU A 123 26.31 24.03 -18.06
N ARG A 124 27.50 23.48 -17.79
CA ARG A 124 27.68 22.49 -16.71
C ARG A 124 27.26 23.04 -15.35
N ARG A 125 27.61 24.29 -15.05
CA ARG A 125 27.20 24.96 -13.81
C ARG A 125 25.69 25.21 -13.80
N PHE A 126 25.10 25.55 -14.93
CA PHE A 126 23.65 25.73 -15.06
C PHE A 126 22.91 24.41 -14.81
N THR A 127 23.33 23.31 -15.46
CA THR A 127 22.71 21.99 -15.28
C THR A 127 22.87 21.48 -13.84
N GLN A 128 24.03 21.67 -13.22
CA GLN A 128 24.22 21.34 -11.80
C GLN A 128 23.25 22.10 -10.89
N ARG A 129 23.12 23.42 -11.07
CA ARG A 129 22.16 24.24 -10.30
C ARG A 129 20.72 23.81 -10.54
N LEU A 130 20.37 23.47 -11.79
CA LEU A 130 19.04 23.00 -12.14
C LEU A 130 18.69 21.67 -11.43
N VAL A 131 19.65 20.75 -11.36
CA VAL A 131 19.48 19.48 -10.62
C VAL A 131 19.23 19.74 -9.13
N GLU A 132 19.98 20.67 -8.53
CA GLU A 132 19.79 21.04 -7.12
C GLU A 132 18.38 21.60 -6.85
N VAL A 133 17.88 22.49 -7.72
CA VAL A 133 16.52 23.04 -7.61
C VAL A 133 15.45 21.96 -7.80
N MET A 134 15.61 21.08 -8.79
CA MET A 134 14.69 19.96 -9.03
C MET A 134 14.64 19.00 -7.84
N HIS A 135 15.78 18.72 -7.21
CA HIS A 135 15.82 17.91 -5.99
C HIS A 135 15.08 18.59 -4.83
N GLY A 136 15.36 19.87 -4.56
CA GLY A 136 14.69 20.62 -3.49
C GLY A 136 13.17 20.64 -3.65
N LYS A 137 12.68 20.95 -4.86
CA LYS A 137 11.25 20.90 -5.22
C LYS A 137 10.64 19.53 -4.95
N ARG A 138 11.27 18.46 -5.41
CA ARG A 138 10.75 17.09 -5.26
C ARG A 138 10.66 16.68 -3.79
N PHE A 139 11.64 17.06 -2.97
CA PHE A 139 11.59 16.82 -1.53
C PHE A 139 10.43 17.55 -0.87
N ARG A 140 10.21 18.81 -1.24
CA ARG A 140 9.07 19.62 -0.76
C ARG A 140 7.73 18.97 -1.12
N GLU A 141 7.57 18.49 -2.35
CA GLU A 141 6.36 17.78 -2.80
C GLU A 141 6.14 16.44 -2.06
N LEU A 142 7.20 15.64 -1.88
CA LEU A 142 7.12 14.39 -1.14
C LEU A 142 6.72 14.61 0.32
N ARG A 143 7.23 15.68 0.93
CA ARG A 143 6.84 16.06 2.29
C ARG A 143 5.36 16.45 2.36
N ALA A 144 4.89 17.29 1.43
CA ALA A 144 3.49 17.68 1.35
C ALA A 144 2.55 16.47 1.16
N ASP A 145 2.89 15.54 0.27
CA ASP A 145 2.12 14.29 0.09
C ASP A 145 2.14 13.42 1.36
N GLY A 146 3.29 13.33 2.03
CA GLY A 146 3.43 12.65 3.31
C GLY A 146 2.51 13.24 4.39
N GLU A 147 2.51 14.56 4.54
CA GLU A 147 1.64 15.29 5.47
C GLU A 147 0.16 15.08 5.15
N ASP A 148 -0.22 15.12 3.87
CA ASP A 148 -1.59 14.86 3.43
C ASP A 148 -2.03 13.41 3.68
N ARG A 149 -1.13 12.44 3.51
CA ARG A 149 -1.39 11.03 3.85
C ARG A 149 -1.61 10.84 5.34
N VAL A 150 -0.79 11.46 6.18
CA VAL A 150 -0.97 11.42 7.65
C VAL A 150 -2.32 12.01 8.03
N ARG A 151 -2.67 13.19 7.50
CA ARG A 151 -3.99 13.82 7.73
C ARG A 151 -5.16 12.92 7.36
N ARG A 152 -5.07 12.18 6.25
CA ARG A 152 -6.12 11.24 5.82
C ARG A 152 -6.23 10.02 6.74
N ILE A 153 -5.11 9.52 7.26
CA ILE A 153 -5.09 8.38 8.18
C ILE A 153 -5.66 8.79 9.54
N ASP A 154 -5.25 9.95 10.04
CA ASP A 154 -5.68 10.47 11.34
C ASP A 154 -7.19 10.76 11.38
N THR A 155 -7.76 11.21 10.26
CA THR A 155 -9.19 11.57 10.20
C THR A 155 -10.11 10.39 9.97
N VAL A 156 -9.74 9.44 9.10
CA VAL A 156 -10.63 8.33 8.72
C VAL A 156 -10.33 7.06 9.52
N GLY A 157 -9.05 6.73 9.73
CA GLY A 157 -8.65 5.47 10.35
C GLY A 157 -8.84 5.44 11.85
N LEU A 158 -8.52 6.53 12.55
CA LEU A 158 -8.68 6.61 14.01
C LEU A 158 -10.15 6.65 14.41
N GLN A 159 -10.98 7.38 13.65
CA GLN A 159 -12.41 7.49 13.97
C GLN A 159 -13.13 6.15 13.77
N GLU A 160 -12.90 5.45 12.66
CA GLU A 160 -13.46 4.10 12.42
C GLU A 160 -13.02 3.09 13.50
N MET A 161 -11.76 3.16 13.97
CA MET A 161 -11.27 2.29 15.03
C MET A 161 -11.90 2.62 16.40
N VAL A 162 -12.09 3.90 16.71
CA VAL A 162 -12.73 4.33 17.97
C VAL A 162 -14.19 3.89 18.00
N GLU A 163 -14.95 4.15 16.93
CA GLU A 163 -16.35 3.71 16.82
C GLU A 163 -16.47 2.18 16.94
N GLY A 164 -15.60 1.42 16.28
CA GLY A 164 -15.59 -0.05 16.38
C GLY A 164 -15.19 -0.57 17.76
N LEU A 165 -14.35 0.16 18.51
CA LEU A 165 -14.02 -0.18 19.90
C LEU A 165 -15.18 0.12 20.83
N GLU A 166 -15.86 1.25 20.65
CA GLU A 166 -17.06 1.60 21.43
C GLU A 166 -18.18 0.58 21.25
N GLU A 167 -18.43 0.13 20.02
CA GLU A 167 -19.41 -0.92 19.72
C GLU A 167 -19.07 -2.23 20.43
N ARG A 168 -17.80 -2.69 20.35
CA ARG A 168 -17.36 -3.92 21.03
C ARG A 168 -17.42 -3.82 22.55
N VAL A 169 -17.10 -2.66 23.12
CA VAL A 169 -17.24 -2.42 24.56
C VAL A 169 -18.71 -2.46 24.96
N ALA A 170 -19.61 -1.87 24.17
CA ALA A 170 -21.05 -1.93 24.41
C ALA A 170 -21.57 -3.38 24.34
N GLU A 171 -21.16 -4.16 23.33
CA GLU A 171 -21.50 -5.60 23.24
C GLU A 171 -21.02 -6.39 24.47
N LEU A 172 -19.76 -6.17 24.88
CA LEU A 172 -19.20 -6.81 26.08
C LEU A 172 -19.96 -6.43 27.35
N LEU A 173 -20.36 -5.17 27.49
CA LEU A 173 -21.13 -4.71 28.63
C LEU A 173 -22.52 -5.35 28.69
N VAL A 174 -23.18 -5.58 27.55
CA VAL A 174 -24.46 -6.29 27.49
C VAL A 174 -24.30 -7.74 27.94
N VAL A 175 -23.30 -8.45 27.40
CA VAL A 175 -23.01 -9.85 27.79
C VAL A 175 -22.69 -9.94 29.28
N CYS A 176 -21.89 -9.01 29.82
CA CYS A 176 -21.59 -8.99 31.24
C CYS A 176 -22.79 -8.61 32.13
N HIS A 177 -23.80 -7.91 31.63
CA HIS A 177 -24.97 -7.53 32.42
C HIS A 177 -25.96 -8.70 32.58
N ASP A 178 -26.09 -9.53 31.55
CA ASP A 178 -26.98 -10.71 31.57
C ASP A 178 -26.41 -11.86 32.42
N ASP A 179 -25.08 -12.01 32.47
CA ASP A 179 -24.41 -13.07 33.24
C ASP A 179 -24.05 -12.67 34.71
N ALA A 180 -24.08 -11.37 35.05
CA ALA A 180 -23.66 -10.88 36.35
C ALA A 180 -24.53 -11.33 37.56
N PRO A 181 -25.87 -11.34 37.51
CA PRO A 181 -26.64 -11.67 38.71
C PRO A 181 -26.56 -13.16 39.09
N GLU A 182 -26.41 -14.08 38.12
CA GLU A 182 -26.31 -15.52 38.40
C GLU A 182 -24.91 -15.94 38.90
N ALA A 183 -23.84 -15.30 38.39
CA ALA A 183 -22.49 -15.53 38.87
C ALA A 183 -22.27 -15.01 40.30
N ILE A 184 -22.84 -13.85 40.64
CA ILE A 184 -22.77 -13.28 42.00
C ILE A 184 -23.63 -14.10 42.98
N ALA A 185 -24.78 -14.64 42.53
CA ALA A 185 -25.61 -15.52 43.36
C ALA A 185 -24.96 -16.90 43.62
N SER A 186 -24.21 -17.43 42.65
CA SER A 186 -23.49 -18.72 42.78
C SER A 186 -22.17 -18.60 43.56
N ALA A 187 -21.64 -17.38 43.75
CA ALA A 187 -20.47 -17.10 44.57
C ALA A 187 -20.78 -16.93 46.07
N LYS A 188 -21.95 -17.37 46.56
CA LYS A 188 -22.15 -17.62 47.99
C LYS A 188 -21.33 -18.86 48.39
N LEU A 189 -20.04 -18.63 48.65
CA LEU A 189 -19.11 -19.61 49.18
C LEU A 189 -19.66 -20.20 50.50
N PRO A 190 -19.94 -21.50 50.57
CA PRO A 190 -20.19 -22.17 51.83
C PRO A 190 -18.83 -22.40 52.50
N GLY A 191 -18.40 -21.48 53.36
CA GLY A 191 -17.13 -21.66 54.07
C GLY A 191 -16.45 -20.38 54.50
N SER A 192 -17.18 -19.49 55.18
CA SER A 192 -16.54 -18.57 56.13
C SER A 192 -16.17 -19.36 57.38
N GLY A 193 -15.16 -20.22 57.25
CA GLY A 193 -14.60 -21.04 58.32
C GLY A 193 -13.10 -20.84 58.37
N ASP A 194 -12.69 -19.97 59.28
CA ASP A 194 -11.43 -19.97 60.03
C ASP A 194 -10.12 -20.34 59.30
N GLY A 195 -9.33 -19.29 59.06
CA GLY A 195 -7.93 -19.25 59.48
C GLY A 195 -7.05 -20.43 59.04
N GLN A 196 -6.64 -20.45 57.78
CA GLN A 196 -5.40 -21.14 57.41
C GLN A 196 -4.45 -20.18 56.71
N SER A 197 -3.35 -19.91 57.42
CA SER A 197 -2.13 -19.26 56.97
C SER A 197 -1.64 -19.89 55.66
N LEU A 198 -1.70 -19.12 54.57
CA LEU A 198 -1.07 -19.50 53.30
C LEU A 198 0.47 -19.51 53.45
N PRO A 199 1.16 -20.55 52.97
CA PRO A 199 2.62 -20.58 52.97
C PRO A 199 3.20 -19.61 51.92
N PRO A 200 4.44 -19.12 52.11
CA PRO A 200 5.05 -18.13 51.23
C PRO A 200 5.25 -18.70 49.82
N ARG A 201 4.76 -17.95 48.84
CA ARG A 201 4.82 -18.28 47.41
C ARG A 201 6.27 -18.17 46.94
N ASN A 202 6.91 -19.32 46.74
CA ASN A 202 8.26 -19.41 46.19
C ASN A 202 8.28 -18.82 44.77
N ARG A 203 9.06 -17.76 44.60
CA ARG A 203 9.33 -17.04 43.35
C ARG A 203 10.11 -17.97 42.42
N ARG A 204 9.42 -18.71 41.55
CA ARG A 204 10.07 -19.43 40.46
C ARG A 204 10.69 -18.40 39.51
N GLN A 205 12.02 -18.49 39.39
CA GLN A 205 12.79 -17.84 38.35
C GLN A 205 12.44 -18.52 37.03
N ASP A 206 11.90 -17.76 36.08
CA ASP A 206 11.79 -18.20 34.69
C ASP A 206 13.12 -17.90 33.98
N PRO A 207 13.85 -18.91 33.48
CA PRO A 207 15.03 -18.68 32.67
C PRO A 207 14.60 -18.24 31.26
N PHE A 208 14.66 -16.92 31.08
CA PHE A 208 15.49 -16.25 30.08
C PHE A 208 15.92 -17.09 28.86
N TRP A 209 15.33 -16.75 27.70
CA TRP A 209 15.90 -16.72 26.35
C TRP A 209 17.22 -17.47 26.12
N ASP A 210 17.16 -18.67 25.52
CA ASP A 210 18.26 -19.15 24.70
C ASP A 210 17.79 -20.09 23.59
N LYS A 211 17.53 -19.51 22.41
CA LYS A 211 17.53 -20.23 21.13
C LYS A 211 18.16 -19.35 20.06
N ARG A 212 19.50 -19.24 20.12
CA ARG A 212 20.31 -19.00 18.93
C ARG A 212 20.05 -20.13 17.94
N LEU A 213 19.36 -19.82 16.84
CA LEU A 213 19.39 -20.66 15.66
C LEU A 213 20.66 -20.32 14.88
N GLU A 214 21.55 -21.29 14.88
CA GLU A 214 22.77 -21.38 14.10
C GLU A 214 22.47 -21.20 12.62
N ARG A 215 23.24 -20.33 11.96
CA ARG A 215 23.29 -20.24 10.49
C ARG A 215 24.24 -21.33 9.99
N PRO A 216 23.87 -22.13 9.00
CA PRO A 216 24.85 -22.95 8.29
C PRO A 216 25.66 -22.07 7.33
N ASP A 217 26.97 -22.06 7.55
CA ASP A 217 27.96 -21.62 6.57
C ASP A 217 27.86 -22.50 5.32
N VAL A 218 27.58 -21.88 4.17
CA VAL A 218 27.81 -22.51 2.86
C VAL A 218 28.82 -21.65 2.12
N TYR A 219 30.09 -21.95 2.36
CA TYR A 219 31.15 -21.73 1.40
C TYR A 219 30.92 -22.69 0.22
N SER A 220 30.71 -22.15 -0.99
CA SER A 220 30.98 -22.91 -2.22
C SER A 220 31.93 -22.10 -3.07
N GLU A 221 33.12 -22.66 -3.21
CA GLU A 221 34.28 -22.08 -3.86
C GLU A 221 34.06 -21.81 -5.34
N VAL A 222 34.72 -20.72 -5.74
CA VAL A 222 35.00 -20.28 -7.08
C VAL A 222 35.91 -21.29 -7.77
N SER A 223 35.55 -21.72 -8.99
CA SER A 223 36.54 -22.20 -9.96
C SER A 223 36.28 -21.51 -11.31
N TYR A 224 37.11 -20.51 -11.60
CA TYR A 224 37.29 -19.97 -12.94
C TYR A 224 38.25 -20.90 -13.69
N SER A 225 37.76 -21.55 -14.75
CA SER A 225 38.62 -22.12 -15.79
C SER A 225 38.76 -21.09 -16.90
N SER A 226 39.97 -20.53 -17.02
CA SER A 226 40.41 -19.80 -18.21
C SER A 226 40.71 -20.79 -19.34
N SER A 227 40.14 -20.56 -20.51
CA SER A 227 40.67 -20.94 -21.83
C SER A 227 40.04 -20.06 -22.89
#